data_AF-A0A378BX52-F1
#
_entry.id   AF-A0A378BX52-F1
#
_cell.length_a   1.000
_cell.length_b   1.000
_cell.length_c   1.000
_cell.angle_alpha   90.00
_cell.angle_beta   90.00
_cell.angle_gamma   90.00
#
_symmetry.space_group_name_H-M   'P 1'
#
loop_
_entity.id
_entity.type
_entity.pdbx_description
1 polymer ?
#
loop_
_entity_poly.entity_id
_entity_poly.type
_entity_poly.pdbx_seq_one_letter_code
_entity_poly.pdbx_strand_id
1 'polypeptide(L)'
;MAICRYAGEGPKASYHGNIDKPPVTCTPNPKRDASVPTLAQMTEKAIDLLSRNEKGFFLQVEGASIDKQDHAANPCGQIGETVDLDEAVQKALEFARKDGNTLVIVTADHAHASQIIPADSKAPGLTQALNTHDGAVDGDELRQL
;
A
#
# COMPACT_ATOMS: atom_id res chain seq x y z
N MET A 1 -4.32 -1.55 -16.46
CA MET A 1 -3.60 -0.88 -15.36
C MET A 1 -4.38 0.37 -15.00
N ALA A 2 -5.16 0.34 -13.92
CA ALA A 2 -5.84 1.52 -13.40
C ALA A 2 -4.91 2.14 -12.35
N ILE A 3 -4.47 3.37 -12.58
CA ILE A 3 -3.64 4.09 -11.62
C ILE A 3 -4.58 4.68 -10.58
N CYS A 4 -4.78 3.99 -9.46
CA CYS A 4 -5.39 4.62 -8.29
C CYS A 4 -4.46 5.72 -7.78
N ARG A 5 -5.05 6.88 -7.47
CA ARG A 5 -4.33 7.94 -6.74
C ARG A 5 -4.10 7.47 -5.31
N TYR A 6 -2.92 7.82 -4.78
CA TYR A 6 -2.44 7.37 -3.49
C TYR A 6 -3.46 7.55 -2.36
N ALA A 7 -3.64 6.52 -1.53
CA ALA A 7 -4.59 6.49 -0.42
C ALA A 7 -4.06 7.21 0.83
N GLY A 8 -2.74 7.15 1.09
CA GLY A 8 -2.09 7.80 2.23
C GLY A 8 -1.31 9.07 1.85
N GLU A 9 -1.27 10.03 2.77
CA GLU A 9 -0.44 11.24 2.72
C GLU A 9 0.40 11.40 4.00
N GLY A 10 1.63 11.90 3.80
CA GLY A 10 2.61 12.23 4.83
C GLY A 10 3.85 12.85 4.19
N PRO A 11 4.80 13.38 4.98
CA PRO A 11 6.03 13.91 4.44
C PRO A 11 6.88 12.79 3.86
N LYS A 12 7.66 13.13 2.84
CA LYS A 12 8.73 12.26 2.34
C LYS A 12 9.82 12.15 3.39
N ALA A 13 10.46 10.99 3.43
CA ALA A 13 11.65 10.74 4.22
C ALA A 13 12.78 11.71 3.82
N SER A 14 13.65 12.01 4.76
CA SER A 14 14.80 12.90 4.57
C SER A 14 16.00 12.37 5.36
N TYR A 15 17.21 12.82 5.05
CA TYR A 15 18.39 12.47 5.86
C TYR A 15 18.11 12.75 7.34
N HIS A 16 18.30 11.71 8.17
CA HIS A 16 18.05 11.71 9.62
C HIS A 16 16.65 12.21 10.04
N GLY A 17 15.65 12.11 9.17
CA GLY A 17 14.28 12.57 9.46
C GLY A 17 13.60 11.82 10.60
N ASN A 18 14.07 10.63 10.95
CA ASN A 18 13.64 9.92 12.17
C ASN A 18 14.12 10.57 13.47
N ILE A 19 15.22 11.33 13.44
CA ILE A 19 15.83 11.98 14.62
C ILE A 19 15.49 13.47 14.64
N ASP A 20 15.63 14.12 13.49
CA ASP A 20 15.61 15.58 13.39
C ASP A 20 14.19 16.16 13.26
N LYS A 21 13.18 15.30 13.07
CA LYS A 21 11.77 15.69 12.89
C LYS A 21 10.87 14.90 13.85
N PRO A 22 9.71 15.48 14.24
CA PRO A 22 8.75 14.74 15.04
C PRO A 22 8.19 13.53 14.26
N PRO A 23 7.80 12.45 14.98
CA PRO A 23 7.08 11.33 14.39
C PRO A 23 5.76 11.77 13.74
N VAL A 24 5.38 11.08 12.67
CA VAL A 24 4.20 11.43 11.87
C VAL A 24 3.18 10.30 11.88
N THR A 25 1.91 10.67 12.00
CA THR A 25 0.79 9.78 11.73
C THR A 25 0.33 9.98 10.29
N CYS A 26 0.30 8.92 9.51
CA CYS A 26 -0.18 8.97 8.13
C CYS A 26 -1.68 9.28 8.09
N THR A 27 -2.11 10.12 7.14
CA THR A 27 -3.51 10.52 7.00
C THR A 27 -4.05 10.15 5.63
N PRO A 28 -5.38 10.04 5.44
CA PRO A 28 -5.97 9.91 4.11
C PRO A 28 -5.55 11.06 3.20
N ASN A 29 -5.27 10.76 1.93
CA ASN A 29 -4.87 11.77 0.95
C ASN A 29 -6.08 12.64 0.50
N PRO A 30 -6.13 13.94 0.85
CA PRO A 30 -7.25 14.81 0.47
C PRO A 30 -7.30 15.12 -1.03
N LYS A 31 -6.22 14.83 -1.78
CA LYS A 31 -6.15 15.03 -3.23
C LYS A 31 -6.69 13.83 -4.03
N ARG A 32 -7.10 12.76 -3.33
CA ARG A 32 -7.81 11.63 -3.92
C ARG A 32 -9.30 11.97 -3.97
N ASP A 33 -9.77 12.30 -5.17
CA ASP A 33 -11.18 12.57 -5.42
C ASP A 33 -12.03 11.31 -5.18
N ALA A 34 -13.11 11.44 -4.42
CA ALA A 34 -14.01 10.33 -4.10
C ALA A 34 -14.73 9.74 -5.33
N SER A 35 -14.73 10.44 -6.47
CA SER A 35 -15.23 9.93 -7.75
C SER A 35 -14.27 8.94 -8.43
N VAL A 36 -13.00 8.90 -8.01
CA VAL A 36 -12.03 7.91 -8.49
C VAL A 36 -12.27 6.61 -7.72
N PRO A 37 -12.55 5.48 -8.41
CA PRO A 37 -12.82 4.22 -7.73
C PRO A 37 -11.58 3.71 -6.98
N THR A 38 -11.82 3.06 -5.85
CA THR A 38 -10.76 2.34 -5.11
C THR A 38 -10.39 1.04 -5.82
N LEU A 39 -9.22 0.46 -5.49
CA LEU A 39 -8.84 -0.84 -6.04
C LEU A 39 -9.82 -1.93 -5.63
N ALA A 40 -10.34 -1.88 -4.40
CA ALA A 40 -11.38 -2.78 -3.92
C ALA A 40 -12.69 -2.66 -4.72
N GLN A 41 -13.16 -1.45 -5.04
CA GLN A 41 -14.35 -1.24 -5.86
C GLN A 41 -14.17 -1.76 -7.28
N MET A 42 -13.00 -1.54 -7.89
CA MET A 42 -12.70 -2.08 -9.22
C MET A 42 -12.63 -3.61 -9.20
N THR A 43 -12.04 -4.18 -8.15
CA THR A 43 -11.93 -5.64 -7.95
C THR A 43 -13.30 -6.28 -7.79
N GLU A 44 -14.14 -5.75 -6.90
CA GLU A 44 -15.52 -6.20 -6.69
C GLU A 44 -16.30 -6.14 -8.01
N LYS A 45 -16.19 -5.02 -8.74
CA LYS A 45 -16.90 -4.87 -10.01
C LYS A 45 -16.41 -5.83 -11.09
N ALA A 46 -15.10 -6.10 -11.15
CA ALA A 46 -14.54 -7.05 -12.09
C ALA A 46 -15.03 -8.48 -11.79
N ILE A 47 -15.02 -8.89 -10.52
CA ILE A 47 -15.53 -10.18 -10.06
C ILE A 47 -17.03 -10.34 -10.41
N ASP A 48 -17.84 -9.30 -10.15
CA ASP A 48 -19.29 -9.31 -10.46
C ASP A 48 -19.61 -9.53 -11.95
N LEU A 49 -18.73 -9.09 -12.83
CA LEU A 49 -18.89 -9.22 -14.28
C LEU A 49 -18.33 -10.56 -14.78
N LEU A 50 -17.14 -10.95 -14.31
CA LEU A 50 -16.42 -12.14 -14.76
C LEU A 50 -17.02 -13.44 -14.21
N SER A 51 -17.56 -13.43 -13.00
CA SER A 51 -18.17 -14.61 -12.35
C SER A 51 -19.41 -15.15 -13.06
N ARG A 52 -19.97 -14.41 -14.02
CA ARG A 52 -21.12 -14.82 -14.83
C ARG A 52 -20.76 -15.88 -15.89
N ASN A 53 -19.47 -16.08 -16.16
CA ASN A 53 -19.01 -17.07 -17.12
C ASN A 53 -18.94 -18.47 -16.46
N GLU A 54 -19.75 -19.41 -16.93
CA GLU A 54 -19.81 -20.78 -16.42
C GLU A 54 -18.50 -21.57 -16.59
N LYS A 55 -17.60 -21.13 -17.48
CA LYS A 55 -16.27 -21.76 -17.65
C LYS A 55 -15.23 -21.25 -16.64
N GLY A 56 -15.60 -20.32 -15.76
CA GLY A 56 -14.69 -19.63 -14.84
C GLY A 56 -14.01 -18.42 -15.48
N PHE A 57 -13.08 -17.82 -14.73
CA PHE A 57 -12.35 -16.63 -15.15
C PHE A 57 -10.92 -16.59 -14.58
N PHE A 58 -10.10 -15.74 -15.19
CA PHE A 58 -8.81 -15.30 -14.66
C PHE A 58 -8.85 -13.79 -14.47
N LEU A 59 -8.31 -13.31 -13.35
CA LEU A 59 -8.25 -11.89 -13.03
C LEU A 59 -6.92 -11.59 -12.33
N GLN A 60 -6.21 -10.57 -12.83
CA GLN A 60 -5.06 -9.98 -12.15
C GLN A 60 -5.44 -8.59 -11.66
N VAL A 61 -5.15 -8.33 -10.38
CA VAL A 61 -5.33 -7.03 -9.71
C VAL A 61 -3.97 -6.59 -9.19
N GLU A 62 -3.63 -5.32 -9.34
CA GLU A 62 -2.27 -4.80 -9.07
C GLU A 62 -2.34 -3.52 -8.23
N GLY A 63 -1.71 -3.54 -7.05
CA GLY A 63 -1.45 -2.36 -6.21
C GLY A 63 -0.22 -1.59 -6.70
N ALA A 64 -0.31 -0.97 -7.87
CA ALA A 64 0.84 -0.50 -8.64
C ALA A 64 1.70 0.60 -7.99
N SER A 65 1.18 1.29 -6.98
CA SER A 65 1.79 2.48 -6.41
C SER A 65 2.53 2.22 -5.08
N ILE A 66 2.53 0.98 -4.57
CA ILE A 66 3.41 0.58 -3.46
C ILE A 66 4.86 0.86 -3.86
N ASP A 67 5.27 0.32 -5.01
CA ASP A 67 6.56 0.56 -5.68
C ASP A 67 6.84 2.06 -5.90
N LYS A 68 5.87 2.79 -6.47
CA LYS A 68 6.04 4.22 -6.80
C LYS A 68 6.32 5.08 -5.57
N GLN A 69 5.68 4.77 -4.46
CA GLN A 69 5.83 5.52 -3.22
C GLN A 69 7.10 5.13 -2.47
N ASP A 70 7.55 3.87 -2.56
CA ASP A 70 8.87 3.45 -2.07
C ASP A 70 9.99 4.16 -2.87
N HIS A 71 9.92 4.17 -4.21
CA HIS A 71 10.80 4.98 -5.07
C HIS A 71 10.81 6.48 -4.70
N ALA A 72 9.65 7.02 -4.33
CA ALA A 72 9.52 8.42 -3.93
C ALA A 72 10.03 8.72 -2.49
N ALA A 73 10.53 7.70 -1.78
CA ALA A 73 10.85 7.72 -0.37
C ALA A 73 9.71 8.31 0.48
N ASN A 74 8.48 7.83 0.25
CA ASN A 74 7.27 8.32 0.91
C ASN A 74 6.56 7.19 1.69
N PRO A 75 6.94 6.98 2.97
CA PRO A 75 6.41 5.89 3.79
C PRO A 75 4.87 5.90 3.91
N CYS A 76 4.27 7.07 4.17
CA CYS A 76 2.82 7.17 4.31
C CYS A 76 2.07 6.88 3.01
N GLY A 77 2.66 7.28 1.88
CA GLY A 77 2.15 6.88 0.58
C GLY A 77 2.20 5.37 0.39
N GLN A 78 3.36 4.76 0.63
CA GLN A 78 3.60 3.33 0.40
C GLN A 78 2.71 2.45 1.30
N ILE A 79 2.63 2.77 2.59
CA ILE A 79 1.75 2.07 3.54
C ILE A 79 0.29 2.22 3.12
N GLY A 80 -0.13 3.43 2.72
CA GLY A 80 -1.49 3.68 2.23
C GLY A 80 -1.85 2.81 1.01
N GLU A 81 -0.95 2.67 0.04
CA GLU A 81 -1.18 1.81 -1.13
C GLU A 81 -1.17 0.32 -0.78
N THR A 82 -0.41 -0.07 0.24
CA THR A 82 -0.42 -1.45 0.75
C THR A 82 -1.78 -1.77 1.40
N VAL A 83 -2.37 -0.81 2.11
CA VAL A 83 -3.73 -0.92 2.67
C VAL A 83 -4.79 -0.97 1.55
N ASP A 84 -4.68 -0.14 0.50
CA ASP A 84 -5.62 -0.18 -0.64
C ASP A 84 -5.57 -1.54 -1.38
N LEU A 85 -4.39 -2.18 -1.45
CA LEU A 85 -4.25 -3.56 -1.94
C LEU A 85 -4.87 -4.59 -0.98
N ASP A 86 -4.67 -4.46 0.33
CA ASP A 86 -5.30 -5.34 1.33
C ASP A 86 -6.83 -5.32 1.22
N GLU A 87 -7.44 -4.15 1.07
CA GLU A 87 -8.90 -4.03 0.86
C GLU A 87 -9.37 -4.78 -0.40
N ALA A 88 -8.59 -4.73 -1.49
CA ALA A 88 -8.90 -5.49 -2.71
C ALA A 88 -8.72 -7.01 -2.51
N VAL A 89 -7.70 -7.43 -1.75
CA VAL A 89 -7.49 -8.84 -1.37
C VAL A 89 -8.66 -9.33 -0.52
N GLN A 90 -9.17 -8.53 0.41
CA GLN A 90 -10.37 -8.87 1.20
C GLN A 90 -11.57 -9.16 0.29
N LYS A 91 -11.82 -8.33 -0.75
CA LYS A 91 -12.87 -8.60 -1.75
C LYS A 91 -12.67 -9.91 -2.51
N ALA A 92 -11.44 -10.21 -2.91
CA ALA A 92 -11.12 -11.48 -3.56
C ALA A 92 -11.35 -12.69 -2.63
N LEU A 93 -10.94 -12.58 -1.36
CA LEU A 93 -11.13 -13.64 -0.34
C LEU A 93 -12.59 -13.84 0.04
N GLU A 94 -13.38 -12.77 0.16
CA GLU A 94 -14.83 -12.82 0.38
C GLU A 94 -15.53 -13.63 -0.73
N PHE A 95 -15.22 -13.31 -1.99
CA PHE A 95 -15.73 -14.06 -3.14
C PHE A 95 -15.28 -15.51 -3.10
N ALA A 96 -13.97 -15.76 -2.93
CA ALA A 96 -13.42 -17.10 -2.99
C ALA A 96 -13.97 -18.03 -1.90
N ARG A 97 -14.17 -17.51 -0.68
CA ARG A 97 -14.80 -18.26 0.43
C ARG A 97 -16.25 -18.65 0.13
N LYS A 98 -16.99 -17.79 -0.58
CA LYS A 98 -18.37 -18.05 -0.97
C LYS A 98 -18.48 -19.01 -2.14
N ASP A 99 -17.60 -18.87 -3.12
CA ASP A 99 -17.56 -19.68 -4.34
C ASP A 99 -17.06 -21.11 -4.07
N GLY A 100 -16.06 -21.26 -3.20
CA GLY A 100 -15.50 -22.56 -2.80
C GLY A 100 -14.61 -23.25 -3.84
N ASN A 101 -14.50 -22.72 -5.06
CA ASN A 101 -13.69 -23.28 -6.16
C ASN A 101 -12.69 -22.27 -6.73
N THR A 102 -12.42 -21.20 -6.00
CA THR A 102 -11.54 -20.11 -6.43
C THR A 102 -10.18 -20.18 -5.74
N LEU A 103 -9.09 -20.11 -6.52
CA LEU A 103 -7.73 -19.92 -6.02
C LEU A 103 -7.36 -18.43 -6.00
N VAL A 104 -6.89 -17.95 -4.85
CA VAL A 104 -6.36 -16.59 -4.69
C VAL A 104 -4.86 -16.67 -4.43
N ILE A 105 -4.08 -15.89 -5.18
CA ILE A 105 -2.63 -15.75 -5.03
C ILE A 105 -2.32 -14.28 -4.79
N VAL A 106 -1.50 -13.99 -3.77
CA VAL A 106 -1.00 -12.66 -3.45
C VAL A 106 0.52 -12.73 -3.40
N THR A 107 1.19 -11.86 -4.14
CA THR A 107 2.66 -11.79 -4.20
C THR A 107 3.09 -10.38 -4.60
N ALA A 108 4.37 -10.08 -4.40
CA ALA A 108 5.08 -9.02 -5.10
C ALA A 108 5.84 -9.60 -6.30
N ASP A 109 6.21 -8.74 -7.24
CA ASP A 109 7.06 -9.06 -8.39
C ASP A 109 8.56 -8.99 -8.02
N HIS A 110 8.94 -8.05 -7.15
CA HIS A 110 10.29 -7.94 -6.58
C HIS A 110 10.29 -7.32 -5.17
N ALA A 111 11.46 -7.33 -4.52
CA ALA A 111 11.70 -6.59 -3.28
C ALA A 111 11.93 -5.10 -3.55
N HIS A 112 11.95 -4.27 -2.50
CA HIS A 112 12.24 -2.83 -2.60
C HIS A 112 13.13 -2.35 -1.43
N ALA A 113 13.37 -1.04 -1.35
CA ALA A 113 14.41 -0.42 -0.55
C ALA A 113 14.07 -0.13 0.92
N SER A 114 12.78 -0.03 1.28
CA SER A 114 12.34 0.28 2.65
C SER A 114 12.86 -0.72 3.70
N GLN A 115 13.22 -0.20 4.87
CA GLN A 115 13.70 -0.95 6.02
C GLN A 115 13.19 -0.34 7.32
N ILE A 116 12.63 -1.17 8.20
CA ILE A 116 12.29 -0.74 9.56
C ILE A 116 13.58 -0.72 10.41
N ILE A 117 13.84 0.41 11.05
CA ILE A 117 15.03 0.67 11.88
C ILE A 117 14.64 1.19 13.27
N PRO A 118 15.53 1.11 14.27
CA PRO A 118 15.31 1.80 15.55
C PRO A 118 15.10 3.30 15.35
N ALA A 119 14.15 3.90 16.07
CA ALA A 119 13.74 5.29 15.91
C ALA A 119 14.90 6.30 16.12
N ASP A 120 15.89 5.96 16.94
CA ASP A 120 17.07 6.78 17.26
C ASP A 120 18.31 6.48 16.40
N SER A 121 18.19 5.57 15.43
CA SER A 121 19.32 5.13 14.60
C SER A 121 19.73 6.20 13.58
N LYS A 122 21.05 6.44 13.46
CA LYS A 122 21.65 7.26 12.41
C LYS A 122 21.93 6.42 11.18
N ALA A 123 20.89 6.25 10.37
CA ALA A 123 20.95 5.52 9.12
C ALA A 123 21.58 6.37 7.99
N PRO A 124 22.31 5.74 7.03
CA PRO A 124 22.87 6.43 5.87
C PRO A 124 21.82 6.80 4.80
N GLY A 125 20.65 6.16 4.80
CA GLY A 125 19.53 6.45 3.90
C GLY A 125 18.65 7.61 4.34
N LEU A 126 17.56 7.81 3.60
CA LEU A 126 16.51 8.77 3.96
C LEU A 126 15.62 8.12 5.01
N THR A 127 15.31 8.84 6.09
CA THR A 127 14.52 8.27 7.18
C THR A 127 13.31 9.13 7.56
N GLN A 128 12.32 8.49 8.19
CA GLN A 128 11.15 9.13 8.76
C GLN A 128 10.68 8.35 9.99
N ALA A 129 10.36 9.04 11.08
CA ALA A 129 9.70 8.42 12.23
C ALA A 129 8.18 8.41 12.01
N LEU A 130 7.54 7.26 12.25
CA LEU A 130 6.09 7.08 12.11
C LEU A 130 5.47 6.69 13.44
N ASN A 131 4.32 7.28 13.75
CA ASN A 131 3.47 6.80 14.85
C ASN A 131 2.71 5.57 14.37
N THR A 132 2.85 4.46 15.09
CA THR A 132 2.12 3.23 14.81
C THR A 132 0.72 3.29 15.42
N HIS A 133 -0.17 2.40 14.97
CA HIS A 133 -1.55 2.33 15.48
C HIS A 133 -1.61 1.98 16.98
N ASP A 134 -0.65 1.21 17.48
CA ASP A 134 -0.50 0.82 18.89
C ASP A 134 0.24 1.86 19.75
N GLY A 135 0.58 3.02 19.20
CA GLY A 135 1.18 4.14 19.92
C GLY A 135 2.69 4.04 20.11
N ALA A 136 3.36 3.12 19.41
CA ALA A 136 4.81 3.08 19.30
C ALA A 136 5.31 4.07 18.22
N VAL A 137 6.63 4.26 18.18
CA VAL A 137 7.31 5.06 17.17
C VAL A 137 8.42 4.22 16.56
N ASP A 138 8.32 4.00 15.25
CA ASP A 138 9.31 3.26 14.47
C ASP A 138 10.00 4.19 13.48
N GLY A 139 11.29 3.97 13.25
CA GLY A 139 12.02 4.60 12.16
C GLY A 139 11.86 3.76 10.89
N ASP A 140 11.57 4.42 9.77
CA ASP A 140 11.64 3.81 8.45
C ASP A 140 12.83 4.42 7.69
N GLU A 141 13.66 3.58 7.07
CA GLU A 141 14.79 3.94 6.22
C GLU A 141 14.53 3.52 4.78
N LEU A 142 14.64 4.49 3.86
CA LEU A 142 14.51 4.33 2.42
C LEU A 142 15.83 4.70 1.76
N ARG A 143 16.49 3.72 1.15
CA ARG A 143 17.72 3.92 0.38
C ARG A 143 17.38 3.99 -1.09
N GLN A 144 17.32 5.19 -1.66
CA GLN A 144 17.14 5.36 -3.11
C GLN A 144 18.33 4.70 -3.83
N LEU A 145 18.06 3.57 -4.51
CA LEU A 145 19.01 2.88 -5.37
C LEU A 145 19.04 3.51 -6.77
#